data_AF-A0A9E1E204-F1
#
_entry.id   AF-A0A9E1E204-F1
#
_cell.length_a   1.000
_cell.length_b   1.000
_cell.length_c   1.000
_cell.angle_alpha   90.00
_cell.angle_beta   90.00
_cell.angle_gamma   90.00
#
_symmetry.space_group_name_H-M   'P 1'
#
loop_
_entity.id
_entity.type
_entity.pdbx_description
1 polymer ?
#
loop_
_entity_poly.entity_id
_entity_poly.type
_entity_poly.pdbx_seq_one_letter_code
_entity_poly.pdbx_strand_id
1 'polypeptide(L)' 'MLSTIELKDPVVILIISIFLGGLGIDRFMIGDIGLGVLKLLTFGVFGIFTIIDWFLISGRTKEKNFNQVMMFAY' A
#
# COMPACT_ATOMS: atom_id res chain seq x y z
N MET A 1 8.10 12.17 19.82
CA MET A 1 6.95 11.36 19.34
C MET A 1 6.83 11.39 17.82
N LEU A 2 6.93 12.54 17.14
CA LEU A 2 6.94 12.56 15.68
C LEU A 2 8.14 11.83 15.04
N SER A 3 9.30 11.77 15.70
CA SER A 3 10.48 11.07 15.19
C SER A 3 10.38 9.54 15.22
N THR A 4 9.34 8.97 15.84
CA THR A 4 9.11 7.51 15.87
C THR A 4 8.17 7.05 14.75
N ILE A 5 7.66 7.97 13.92
CA ILE A 5 6.72 7.65 12.85
C ILE A 5 7.51 7.15 11.64
N GLU A 6 7.35 5.88 11.33
CA GLU A 6 7.95 5.27 10.14
C GLU A 6 7.10 5.59 8.90
N LEU A 7 7.46 6.68 8.22
CA LEU A 7 6.84 7.04 6.94
C LEU A 7 7.35 6.09 5.86
N LYS A 8 6.41 5.51 5.10
CA LYS A 8 6.76 4.62 3.99
C LYS A 8 6.96 5.42 2.72
N ASP A 9 8.01 5.14 1.97
CA ASP A 9 8.24 5.82 0.70
C ASP A 9 7.26 5.32 -0.38
N PRO A 10 6.43 6.19 -0.98
CA PRO A 10 5.49 5.82 -2.03
C PRO A 10 6.16 5.16 -3.23
N VAL A 11 7.41 5.52 -3.53
CA VAL A 11 8.17 4.96 -4.66
C VAL A 11 8.58 3.52 -4.37
N VAL A 12 9.04 3.25 -3.13
CA VAL A 12 9.39 1.88 -2.71
C VAL A 12 8.17 0.97 -2.76
N ILE A 13 7.03 1.44 -2.29
CA ILE A 13 5.79 0.67 -2.35
C ILE A 13 5.32 0.44 -3.79
N LEU A 14 5.50 1.43 -4.67
CA LEU A 14 5.17 1.29 -6.09
C LEU A 14 6.06 0.23 -6.77
N ILE A 15 7.37 0.23 -6.49
CA ILE A 15 8.30 -0.80 -6.97
C ILE A 15 7.82 -2.19 -6.50
N ILE A 16 7.48 -2.31 -5.22
CA ILE A 16 6.95 -3.57 -4.67
C ILE A 16 5.62 -3.95 -5.32
N SER A 17 4.75 -2.99 -5.64
CA SER A 17 3.50 -3.25 -6.38
C SER A 17 3.76 -3.74 -7.82
N ILE A 18 4.83 -3.29 -8.47
CA ILE A 18 5.23 -3.77 -9.81
C ILE A 18 5.73 -5.22 -9.76
N PHE A 19 6.63 -5.54 -8.82
CA PHE A 19 7.26 -6.86 -8.76
C PHE A 19 6.42 -7.91 -8.01
N LEU A 20 5.68 -7.49 -6.98
CA LEU A 20 5.02 -8.34 -5.99
C LEU A 20 3.53 -8.00 -5.77
N GLY A 21 2.98 -7.03 -6.52
CA GLY A 21 1.59 -6.62 -6.36
C GLY A 21 0.56 -7.70 -6.73
N GLY A 22 0.96 -8.71 -7.52
CA GLY A 22 0.12 -9.86 -7.86
C GLY A 22 -0.19 -10.73 -6.65
N LEU A 23 0.69 -10.73 -5.66
CA LEU A 23 0.52 -11.37 -4.36
C LEU A 23 -0.12 -10.42 -3.32
N GLY A 24 -0.42 -9.17 -3.70
CA GLY A 24 -1.00 -8.16 -2.81
C GLY A 24 -0.06 -7.62 -1.73
N ILE A 25 1.25 -7.87 -1.84
CA ILE A 25 2.27 -7.49 -0.83
C ILE A 25 2.33 -5.98 -0.63
N ASP A 26 2.10 -5.20 -1.68
CA ASP A 26 1.97 -3.75 -1.63
C ASP A 26 0.85 -3.28 -0.70
N ARG A 27 -0.29 -3.97 -0.71
CA ARG A 27 -1.45 -3.68 0.17
C ARG A 27 -1.18 -4.08 1.61
N PHE A 28 -0.52 -5.22 1.84
CA PHE A 28 -0.09 -5.63 3.18
C PHE A 28 0.87 -4.62 3.80
N MET A 29 1.79 -4.04 3.02
CA MET A 29 2.77 -3.06 3.51
C MET A 29 2.15 -1.72 3.93
N ILE A 30 1.04 -1.30 3.31
CA ILE A 30 0.28 -0.09 3.69
C ILE A 30 -0.70 -0.35 4.85
N GLY A 31 -0.90 -1.62 5.23
CA GLY A 31 -1.87 -2.02 6.26
C GLY A 31 -3.28 -2.27 5.72
N ASP A 32 -3.46 -2.33 4.40
CA ASP A 32 -4.73 -2.74 3.75
C ASP A 32 -4.78 -4.28 3.64
N ILE A 33 -4.72 -4.97 4.79
CA ILE A 33 -4.67 -6.45 4.87
C ILE A 33 -5.86 -7.10 4.18
N GLY A 34 -7.07 -6.56 4.35
CA GLY A 34 -8.28 -7.11 3.74
C GLY A 34 -8.22 -7.15 2.20
N LEU A 35 -7.67 -6.10 1.57
CA LEU A 35 -7.48 -6.05 0.12
C LEU A 35 -6.33 -6.97 -0.34
N GLY A 36 -5.27 -7.09 0.46
CA GLY A 36 -4.18 -8.04 0.20
C GLY A 36 -4.69 -9.49 0.22
N VAL A 37 -5.48 -9.87 1.22
CA VAL A 37 -6.09 -11.21 1.33
C VAL A 37 -7.09 -11.46 0.20
N LEU A 38 -7.89 -10.45 -0.18
CA LEU A 38 -8.80 -10.53 -1.32
C LEU A 38 -8.03 -10.83 -2.62
N LYS A 39 -6.91 -10.14 -2.87
CA LYS A 39 -6.03 -10.43 -4.02
C LYS A 39 -5.50 -11.87 -3.97
N LEU A 40 -5.07 -12.37 -2.81
CA LEU A 40 -4.59 -13.75 -2.69
C LEU A 40 -5.69 -14.80 -2.97
N LEU A 41 -6.89 -14.60 -2.42
CA LEU A 41 -8.02 -15.51 -2.63
C LEU A 41 -8.54 -15.50 -4.07
N THR A 42 -8.42 -14.36 -4.75
CA THR A 42 -8.91 -14.18 -6.13
C THR A 42 -7.82 -14.30 -7.19
N PHE A 43 -6.58 -14.64 -6.80
CA PHE A 43 -5.40 -14.59 -7.69
C PHE A 43 -5.23 -13.22 -8.39
N GLY A 44 -5.65 -12.14 -7.73
CA GLY A 44 -5.66 -10.78 -8.27
C GLY A 44 -6.58 -10.58 -9.48
N VAL A 45 -7.46 -11.55 -9.77
CA VAL A 45 -8.37 -11.69 -10.92
C VAL A 45 -7.69 -11.38 -12.26
N PHE A 46 -6.61 -12.09 -12.63
CA PHE A 46 -5.87 -11.93 -13.90
C PHE A 46 -4.94 -10.69 -14.01
N GLY A 47 -4.59 -10.05 -12.89
CA GLY A 47 -3.61 -8.94 -12.89
C GLY A 47 -4.21 -7.56 -13.17
N ILE A 48 -5.53 -7.45 -13.27
CA ILE A 48 -6.23 -6.17 -13.38
C ILE A 48 -6.05 -5.35 -12.09
N PHE A 49 -6.16 -6.00 -10.94
CA PHE A 49 -5.94 -5.35 -9.64
C PHE A 49 -4.52 -4.81 -9.48
N THR A 50 -3.51 -5.46 -10.06
CA THR A 50 -2.13 -4.96 -10.06
C THR A 50 -1.95 -3.73 -10.93
N ILE A 51 -2.57 -3.69 -12.11
CA ILE A 51 -2.46 -2.55 -13.03
C ILE A 51 -3.11 -1.31 -12.41
N ILE A 52 -4.27 -1.47 -11.75
CA ILE A 52 -4.93 -0.38 -11.04
C ILE A 52 -4.04 0.14 -9.90
N ASP A 53 -3.38 -0.77 -9.17
CA ASP A 53 -2.54 -0.40 -8.04
C ASP A 53 -1.29 0.38 -8.44
N TRP A 54 -0.73 0.17 -9.64
CA TRP A 54 0.40 0.98 -10.12
C TRP A 54 0.11 2.49 -10.12
N PHE A 55 -1.13 2.89 -10.38
CA PHE A 55 -1.53 4.29 -10.35
C PHE A 55 -2.05 4.74 -8.98
N LEU A 56 -2.68 3.84 -8.22
CA LEU A 56 -3.37 4.20 -6.98
C LEU A 56 -2.48 4.12 -5.72
N ILE A 57 -1.46 3.25 -5.72
CA ILE A 57 -0.71 2.88 -4.52
C ILE A 57 0.14 4.02 -3.96
N SER A 58 0.67 4.88 -4.83
CA SER A 58 1.49 6.03 -4.45
C SER A 58 0.67 7.09 -3.71
N GLY A 59 -0.54 7.38 -4.20
CA GLY A 59 -1.49 8.29 -3.53
C GLY A 59 -1.95 7.75 -2.18
N ARG A 60 -2.33 6.47 -2.13
CA ARG A 60 -2.73 5.78 -0.89
C ARG A 60 -1.63 5.80 0.17
N THR A 61 -0.37 5.61 -0.24
CA THR A 61 0.78 5.66 0.68
C THR A 61 0.93 7.04 1.29
N LYS A 62 0.80 8.09 0.48
CA LYS A 62 0.88 9.48 0.96
C LYS A 62 -0.26 9.82 1.93
N GLU A 63 -1.49 9.43 1.62
CA GLU A 63 -2.63 9.63 2.53
C GLU A 63 -2.45 8.90 3.87
N LYS A 64 -1.98 7.66 3.85
CA LYS A 64 -1.75 6.88 5.08
C LYS A 64 -0.63 7.48 5.93
N ASN A 65 0.45 7.93 5.31
CA ASN A 65 1.52 8.66 5.98
C ASN A 65 1.00 9.97 6.60
N PHE A 66 0.20 10.74 5.86
CA PHE A 66 -0.40 11.98 6.34
C PHE A 66 -1.34 11.75 7.53
N ASN A 67 -2.21 10.74 7.43
CA ASN A 67 -3.11 10.37 8.52
C ASN A 67 -2.36 9.92 9.78
N GLN A 68 -1.25 9.19 9.64
CA GLN A 68 -0.41 8.83 10.79
C GLN A 68 0.17 10.08 11.46
N VAL A 69 0.74 11.01 10.69
CA VAL A 69 1.29 12.26 11.23
C VAL A 69 0.20 13.07 11.94
N MET A 70 -0.98 13.19 11.34
CA MET A 70 -2.12 13.88 11.95
C MET A 70 -2.56 13.23 13.26
N MET A 71 -2.69 11.90 13.31
CA MET A 71 -3.08 11.15 14.51
C MET A 71 -2.12 11.34 15.69
N PHE A 72 -0.83 11.59 15.42
CA PHE A 72 0.17 11.89 16.46
C PHE A 72 0.32 13.38 16.77
N ALA A 73 -0.23 14.26 15.93
CA ALA A 73 -0.17 15.71 16.12
C ALA A 73 -1.32 16.24 17.01
N TYR A 74 -2.42 15.49 17.12
CA TYR A 74 -3.51 15.72 18.09
C TYR A 74 -3.26 14.95 19.38
#